data_AF-A0A160VLV3-F1
#
_entry.id   AF-A0A160VLV3-F1
#
_cell.length_a   1.000
_cell.length_b   1.000
_cell.length_c   1.000
_cell.angle_alpha   90.00
_cell.angle_beta   90.00
_cell.angle_gamma   90.00
#
_symmetry.space_group_name_H-M   'P 1'
#
loop_
_entity.id
_entity.type
_entity.pdbx_description
1 polymer ?
#
loop_
_entity_poly.entity_id
_entity_poly.type
_entity_poly.pdbx_seq_one_letter_code
_entity_poly.pdbx_strand_id
1 'polypeptide(L)'
;MTKERLRPEWLVDWFRDPQMIMPGTKMPAPYIPTEEPLSSVRETWGNDVAKLHSDPEKLLEALRDYNWGISGPIDVSKIVKTHLESEGYGFVIEDDDDWGDDDW
;
A
#
# COMPACT_ATOMS: atom_id res chain seq x y z
N MET A 1 -9.76 -1.53 12.69
CA MET A 1 -8.48 -1.04 12.12
C MET A 1 -8.70 -0.30 10.79
N THR A 2 -8.76 -0.94 9.62
CA THR A 2 -8.86 -0.24 8.31
C THR A 2 -10.07 0.70 8.24
N LYS A 3 -11.23 0.24 8.68
CA LYS A 3 -12.50 0.98 8.66
C LYS A 3 -12.51 2.27 9.48
N GLU A 4 -11.62 2.39 10.46
CA GLU A 4 -11.53 3.56 11.34
C GLU A 4 -10.44 4.54 10.90
N ARG A 5 -9.49 4.08 10.07
CA ARG A 5 -8.31 4.85 9.68
C ARG A 5 -8.40 5.40 8.27
N LEU A 6 -9.06 4.67 7.37
CA LEU A 6 -9.12 5.00 5.95
C LEU A 6 -10.58 5.24 5.56
N ARG A 7 -10.81 6.10 4.55
CA ARG A 7 -12.12 6.27 3.91
C ARG A 7 -12.15 5.41 2.64
N PRO A 8 -13.25 4.70 2.34
CA PRO A 8 -13.29 3.76 1.23
C PRO A 8 -13.15 4.45 -0.13
N GLU A 9 -13.74 5.63 -0.31
CA GLU A 9 -13.61 6.45 -1.52
C GLU A 9 -12.16 6.93 -1.72
N TRP A 10 -11.51 7.36 -0.63
CA TRP A 10 -10.13 7.83 -0.67
C TRP A 10 -9.15 6.73 -1.11
N LEU A 11 -9.42 5.46 -0.76
CA LEU A 11 -8.60 4.33 -1.20
C LEU A 11 -8.64 4.14 -2.72
N VAL A 12 -9.79 4.34 -3.35
CA VAL A 12 -9.92 4.22 -4.82
C VAL A 12 -9.11 5.32 -5.50
N ASP A 13 -9.25 6.56 -5.04
CA ASP A 13 -8.47 7.69 -5.57
C ASP A 13 -6.97 7.50 -5.34
N TRP A 14 -6.59 7.00 -4.15
CA TRP A 14 -5.21 6.66 -3.82
C TRP A 14 -4.62 5.63 -4.78
N PHE A 15 -5.35 4.54 -5.08
CA PHE A 15 -4.86 3.56 -6.04
C PHE A 15 -4.88 4.08 -7.47
N ARG A 16 -5.76 5.01 -7.84
CA ARG A 16 -5.76 5.59 -9.19
C ARG A 16 -4.48 6.36 -9.49
N ASP A 17 -4.09 7.25 -8.58
CA ASP A 17 -2.88 8.06 -8.74
C ASP A 17 -2.34 8.49 -7.36
N PRO A 18 -1.44 7.68 -6.77
CA PRO A 18 -0.84 8.01 -5.48
C PRO A 18 -0.03 9.32 -5.51
N GLN A 19 0.57 9.67 -6.65
CA GLN A 19 1.41 10.88 -6.78
C GLN A 19 0.57 12.15 -6.71
N MET A 20 -0.67 12.12 -7.23
CA MET A 20 -1.60 13.24 -7.14
C MET A 20 -1.96 13.57 -5.69
N ILE A 21 -2.14 12.55 -4.85
CA ILE A 21 -2.54 12.72 -3.45
C ILE A 21 -1.34 12.99 -2.54
N MET A 22 -0.21 12.31 -2.77
CA MET A 22 1.03 12.49 -2.02
C MET A 22 2.22 12.59 -2.97
N PRO A 23 2.54 13.80 -3.46
CA PRO A 23 3.69 14.01 -4.33
C PRO A 23 5.00 13.54 -3.68
N GLY A 24 5.78 12.74 -4.40
CA GLY A 24 7.05 12.19 -3.90
C GLY A 24 6.89 10.89 -3.12
N THR A 25 5.68 10.34 -3.00
CA THR A 25 5.50 8.97 -2.49
C THR A 25 6.27 7.96 -3.36
N LYS A 26 6.84 6.92 -2.74
CA LYS A 26 7.46 5.81 -3.51
C LYS A 26 6.43 4.78 -4.00
N MET A 27 5.17 4.92 -3.59
CA MET A 27 4.11 4.00 -3.99
C MET A 27 3.72 4.24 -5.46
N PRO A 28 3.87 3.24 -6.35
CA PRO A 28 3.36 3.33 -7.71
C PRO A 28 1.85 3.08 -7.73
N ALA A 29 1.19 3.56 -8.79
CA ALA A 29 -0.16 3.09 -9.12
C ALA A 29 -0.11 1.57 -9.39
N PRO A 30 -1.11 0.79 -8.94
CA PRO A 30 -1.17 -0.64 -9.22
C PRO A 30 -1.33 -0.85 -10.73
N TYR A 31 -0.67 -1.90 -11.23
CA TYR A 31 -0.80 -2.30 -12.62
C TYR A 31 -2.19 -2.91 -12.86
N ILE A 32 -2.89 -2.42 -13.88
CA ILE A 32 -4.20 -2.93 -14.29
C ILE A 32 -4.09 -3.48 -15.71
N PRO A 33 -4.28 -4.79 -15.93
CA PRO A 33 -4.10 -5.42 -17.25
C PRO A 33 -5.33 -5.22 -18.15
N THR A 34 -5.74 -3.99 -18.41
CA THR A 34 -6.88 -3.66 -19.29
C THR A 34 -6.57 -3.76 -20.77
N GLU A 35 -5.30 -3.56 -21.15
CA GLU A 35 -4.85 -3.54 -22.56
C GLU A 35 -4.38 -4.92 -23.06
N GLU A 36 -4.19 -5.85 -22.13
CA GLU A 36 -3.70 -7.20 -22.40
C GLU A 36 -4.83 -8.13 -22.91
N PRO A 37 -4.54 -9.09 -23.81
CA PRO A 37 -5.53 -10.04 -24.27
C PRO A 37 -6.02 -10.93 -23.12
N LEU A 38 -7.34 -11.17 -23.06
CA LEU A 38 -7.99 -11.91 -21.98
C LEU A 38 -7.36 -13.27 -21.67
N SER A 39 -6.85 -13.98 -22.69
CA SER A 39 -6.14 -15.25 -22.50
C SER A 39 -4.87 -15.09 -21.68
N SER A 40 -4.07 -14.04 -21.97
CA SER A 40 -2.85 -13.70 -21.22
C SER A 40 -3.17 -13.28 -19.79
N VAL A 41 -4.21 -12.45 -19.62
CA VAL A 41 -4.67 -12.01 -18.29
C VAL A 41 -5.12 -13.20 -17.46
N ARG A 42 -5.90 -14.12 -18.04
CA ARG A 42 -6.38 -15.32 -17.35
C ARG A 42 -5.24 -16.26 -16.97
N GLU A 43 -4.25 -16.42 -17.82
CA GLU A 43 -3.08 -17.27 -17.56
C GLU A 43 -2.21 -16.70 -16.43
N THR A 44 -1.94 -15.40 -16.47
CA THR A 44 -1.02 -14.73 -15.53
C THR A 44 -1.69 -14.41 -14.19
N TRP A 45 -2.93 -13.92 -14.21
CA TRP A 45 -3.63 -13.37 -13.04
C TRP A 45 -4.83 -14.21 -12.58
N GLY A 46 -5.23 -15.22 -13.35
CA GLY A 46 -6.32 -16.11 -13.02
C GLY A 46 -7.71 -15.61 -13.46
N ASN A 47 -8.72 -16.44 -13.19
CA ASN A 47 -10.08 -16.23 -13.68
C ASN A 47 -10.80 -15.02 -13.08
N ASP A 48 -10.52 -14.66 -11.84
CA ASP A 48 -11.26 -13.59 -11.16
C ASP A 48 -10.82 -12.20 -11.64
N VAL A 49 -9.52 -12.00 -11.83
CA VAL A 49 -8.99 -10.79 -12.47
C VAL A 49 -9.45 -10.73 -13.94
N ALA A 50 -9.41 -11.86 -14.65
CA ALA A 50 -9.89 -11.94 -16.03
C ALA A 50 -11.39 -11.57 -16.18
N LYS A 51 -12.24 -11.88 -15.19
CA LYS A 51 -13.66 -11.45 -15.22
C LYS A 51 -13.82 -9.93 -15.11
N LEU A 52 -12.89 -9.27 -14.43
CA LEU A 52 -12.92 -7.83 -14.16
C LEU A 52 -12.02 -7.04 -15.14
N HIS A 53 -11.24 -7.70 -16.00
CA HIS A 53 -10.24 -7.06 -16.86
C HIS A 53 -10.77 -5.94 -17.76
N SER A 54 -12.05 -5.99 -18.13
CA SER A 54 -12.68 -5.00 -19.02
C SER A 54 -12.97 -3.67 -18.33
N ASP A 55 -12.93 -3.63 -17.00
CA ASP A 55 -13.34 -2.49 -16.20
C ASP A 55 -12.26 -2.17 -15.14
N PRO A 56 -11.37 -1.21 -15.40
CA PRO A 56 -10.29 -0.86 -14.46
C PRO A 56 -10.83 -0.39 -13.11
N GLU A 57 -11.99 0.27 -13.07
CA GLU A 57 -12.59 0.72 -11.80
C GLU A 57 -12.90 -0.45 -10.89
N LYS A 58 -13.50 -1.51 -11.42
CA LYS A 58 -13.83 -2.69 -10.61
C LYS A 58 -12.61 -3.37 -10.03
N LEU A 59 -11.47 -3.30 -10.73
CA LEU A 59 -10.20 -3.80 -10.18
C LEU A 59 -9.70 -2.93 -9.02
N LEU A 60 -9.81 -1.61 -9.13
CA LEU A 60 -9.51 -0.68 -8.02
C LEU A 60 -10.46 -0.89 -6.82
N GLU A 61 -11.75 -1.06 -7.09
CA GLU A 61 -12.74 -1.36 -6.05
C GLU A 61 -12.50 -2.72 -5.39
N ALA A 62 -12.07 -3.73 -6.15
CA ALA A 62 -11.69 -5.02 -5.58
C ALA A 62 -10.49 -4.88 -4.62
N LEU A 63 -9.50 -4.04 -4.96
CA LEU A 63 -8.39 -3.73 -4.06
C LEU A 63 -8.85 -2.98 -2.81
N ARG A 64 -9.77 -2.02 -2.95
CA ARG A 64 -10.41 -1.33 -1.82
C ARG A 64 -11.10 -2.34 -0.91
N ASP A 65 -11.94 -3.22 -1.46
CA ASP A 65 -12.73 -4.17 -0.69
C ASP A 65 -11.84 -5.20 0.01
N TYR A 66 -10.79 -5.66 -0.66
CA TYR A 66 -9.76 -6.50 -0.04
C TYR A 66 -9.11 -5.81 1.16
N ASN A 67 -8.64 -4.56 1.00
CA ASN A 67 -8.06 -3.78 2.10
C ASN A 67 -9.05 -3.57 3.24
N TRP A 68 -10.33 -3.33 2.92
CA TRP A 68 -11.40 -3.15 3.88
C TRP A 68 -11.74 -4.41 4.67
N GLY A 69 -11.48 -5.58 4.08
CA GLY A 69 -11.60 -6.89 4.69
C GLY A 69 -10.45 -7.25 5.64
N ILE A 70 -9.32 -6.54 5.59
CA ILE A 70 -8.19 -6.77 6.49
C ILE A 70 -8.62 -6.46 7.93
N SER A 71 -8.59 -7.50 8.76
CA SER A 71 -8.88 -7.39 10.20
C SER A 71 -7.59 -7.32 11.00
N GLY A 72 -7.64 -6.62 12.12
CA GLY A 72 -6.48 -6.43 12.99
C GLY A 72 -6.82 -5.57 14.20
N PRO A 73 -5.95 -5.58 15.22
CA PRO A 73 -6.10 -4.72 16.39
C PRO A 73 -6.11 -3.25 15.98
N ILE A 74 -6.99 -2.47 16.59
CA ILE A 74 -7.06 -1.01 16.39
C ILE A 74 -5.86 -0.33 17.05
N ASP A 75 -5.51 -0.79 18.25
CA ASP A 75 -4.39 -0.31 19.04
C ASP A 75 -3.37 -1.43 19.24
N VAL A 76 -2.12 -1.15 18.87
CA VAL A 76 -0.96 -2.05 19.01
C VAL A 76 0.03 -1.56 20.07
N SER A 77 -0.29 -0.49 20.82
CA SER A 77 0.61 0.15 21.78
C SER A 77 1.18 -0.82 22.81
N LYS A 78 0.36 -1.77 23.29
CA LYS A 78 0.83 -2.79 24.23
C LYS A 78 1.87 -3.72 23.60
N ILE A 79 1.63 -4.15 22.36
CA ILE A 79 2.55 -5.03 21.61
C ILE A 79 3.89 -4.31 21.40
N VAL A 80 3.83 -3.05 20.97
CA VAL A 80 5.02 -2.22 20.74
C VAL A 80 5.81 -2.01 22.04
N LYS A 81 5.15 -1.63 23.15
CA LYS A 81 5.80 -1.43 24.44
C LYS A 81 6.51 -2.70 24.94
N THR A 82 5.85 -3.85 24.88
CA THR A 82 6.45 -5.12 25.29
C THR A 82 7.66 -5.49 24.43
N HIS A 83 7.62 -5.22 23.13
CA HIS A 83 8.77 -5.46 22.25
C HIS A 83 9.94 -4.52 22.57
N LEU A 84 9.67 -3.24 22.79
CA LEU A 84 10.71 -2.26 23.15
C LEU A 84 11.33 -2.54 24.53
N GLU A 85 10.58 -3.12 25.46
CA GLU A 85 11.09 -3.55 26.77
C GLU A 85 12.05 -4.75 26.65
N SER A 86 11.85 -5.66 25.67
CA SER A 86 12.69 -6.85 25.49
C SER A 86 13.89 -6.62 24.58
N GLU A 87 13.67 -5.99 23.41
CA GLU A 87 14.70 -5.83 22.37
C GLU A 87 15.34 -4.44 22.37
N GLY A 88 14.78 -3.47 23.10
CA GLY A 88 15.18 -2.07 23.01
C GLY A 88 14.81 -1.44 21.67
N TYR A 89 15.39 -0.28 21.36
CA TYR A 89 15.12 0.45 20.11
C TYR A 89 16.01 0.03 18.94
N GLY A 90 16.94 -0.92 19.09
CA GLY A 90 17.70 -1.62 18.04
C GLY A 90 18.53 -0.82 17.01
N PHE A 91 18.33 0.49 16.88
CA PHE A 91 18.76 1.28 15.71
C PHE A 91 18.82 2.79 15.97
N VAL A 92 19.08 3.23 17.20
CA VAL A 92 19.71 4.56 17.34
C VAL A 92 21.14 4.39 16.84
N ILE A 93 21.31 4.43 15.52
CA ILE A 93 22.58 4.89 14.95
C ILE A 93 22.63 6.33 15.47
N GLU A 94 23.50 6.58 16.43
CA GLU A 94 23.96 7.94 16.68
C GLU A 94 24.57 8.35 15.35
N ASP A 95 23.77 9.04 14.51
CA ASP A 95 24.30 9.77 13.37
C ASP A 95 25.22 10.80 14.03
N ASP A 96 26.51 10.47 14.15
CA ASP A 96 27.54 11.47 14.27
C ASP A 96 27.29 12.42 13.11
N ASP A 97 26.92 13.65 13.44
CA ASP A 97 26.59 14.74 12.53
C ASP A 97 27.78 15.05 11.61
N ASP A 98 28.02 14.22 10.59
CA ASP A 98 28.98 14.43 9.51
C ASP A 98 28.21 14.56 8.19
N TRP A 99 27.23 15.46 8.19
CA TRP A 99 26.80 16.14 6.97
C TRP A 99 27.95 17.06 6.53
N GLY A 100 29.01 16.44 6.01
CA GLY A 100 30.09 17.14 5.34
C GLY A 100 29.51 17.97 4.21
N ASP A 101 29.66 19.29 4.34
CA ASP A 101 29.73 20.19 3.21
C ASP A 101 30.77 19.60 2.24
N ASP A 102 30.32 19.01 1.14
CA ASP A 102 31.16 18.89 -0.04
C ASP A 102 30.30 19.11 -1.30
N ASP A 103 30.52 20.30 -1.85
CA ASP A 103 30.20 20.75 -3.20
C ASP A 103 30.28 19.61 -4.24
N TRP A 104 29.19 19.38 -4.97
CA TRP A 104 29.22 18.88 -6.34
C TRP A 104 28.01 19.34 -7.16
#